data_AF-A0A382KFW4-F1
#
_entry.id   AF-A0A382KFW4-F1
#
_cell.length_a   1.000
_cell.length_b   1.000
_cell.length_c   1.000
_cell.angle_alpha   90.00
_cell.angle_beta   90.00
_cell.angle_gamma   90.00
#
_symmetry.space_group_name_H-M   'P 1'
#
loop_
_entity.id
_entity.type
_entity.pdbx_description
1 polymer ?
#
loop_
_entity_poly.entity_id
_entity_poly.type
_entity_poly.pdbx_seq_one_letter_code
_entity_poly.pdbx_strand_id
1 'polypeptide(L)'
;RKSITCFYIKLSFLIQVFPDCWNPLMEIVFIGNFGTSMQSFAFYTVIKAMNQEIKERLLQLRENIDEVDEELLKVLNRRAELVIEVGQIKQKENIQVLDPDRESQLMARLSTLNDGPIEDEMLKDLFQSIIDILKRLQV
;
A
#
# COMPACT_ATOMS: atom_id res chain seq x y z
N ARG A 1 -17.23 18.53 51.21
CA ARG A 1 -16.77 17.23 51.77
C ARG A 1 -17.53 15.99 51.27
N LYS A 2 -18.35 16.05 50.20
CA LYS A 2 -19.02 14.87 49.58
C LYS A 2 -18.50 14.50 48.18
N SER A 3 -17.55 15.26 47.63
CA SER A 3 -17.10 15.12 46.23
C SER A 3 -15.97 14.09 46.06
N ILE A 4 -15.11 13.90 47.07
CA ILE A 4 -13.94 13.04 46.97
C ILE A 4 -14.36 11.56 46.97
N THR A 5 -15.28 11.17 47.85
CA THR A 5 -15.75 9.78 47.96
C THR A 5 -16.45 9.28 46.70
N CYS A 6 -17.18 10.16 45.98
CA CYS A 6 -17.85 9.80 44.73
C CYS A 6 -16.85 9.59 43.57
N PHE A 7 -15.70 10.27 43.62
CA PHE A 7 -14.65 10.17 42.61
C PHE A 7 -13.88 8.85 42.72
N TYR A 8 -13.51 8.45 43.93
CA TYR A 8 -12.80 7.19 44.19
C TYR A 8 -13.62 5.95 43.81
N ILE A 9 -14.95 5.98 44.00
CA ILE A 9 -15.84 4.88 43.62
C ILE A 9 -15.90 4.72 42.09
N LYS A 10 -15.87 5.84 41.34
CA LYS A 10 -15.86 5.83 39.87
C LYS A 10 -14.53 5.40 39.27
N LEU A 11 -13.42 5.72 39.94
CA LEU A 11 -12.07 5.32 39.52
C LEU A 11 -11.84 3.80 39.70
N SER A 12 -12.35 3.22 40.80
CA SER A 12 -12.31 1.78 41.04
C SER A 12 -13.06 0.96 39.98
N PHE A 13 -14.18 1.50 39.46
CA PHE A 13 -14.97 0.83 38.42
C PHE A 13 -14.27 0.85 37.05
N LEU A 14 -13.54 1.91 36.71
CA LEU A 14 -12.86 2.02 35.41
C LEU A 14 -11.62 1.12 35.30
N ILE A 15 -10.90 0.92 36.40
CA ILE A 15 -9.74 0.00 36.46
C ILE A 15 -10.19 -1.46 36.23
N GLN A 16 -11.41 -1.81 36.66
CA GLN A 16 -11.96 -3.15 36.44
C GLN A 16 -12.41 -3.42 35.00
N VAL A 17 -12.67 -2.37 34.21
CA VAL A 17 -13.19 -2.50 32.83
C VAL A 17 -12.06 -2.47 31.78
N PHE A 18 -10.90 -1.87 32.08
CA PHE A 18 -9.76 -1.76 31.14
C PHE A 18 -8.40 -1.97 31.83
N PRO A 19 -8.04 -3.20 32.22
CA PRO A 19 -6.80 -3.49 32.95
C PRO A 19 -5.52 -3.28 32.11
N ASP A 20 -5.58 -3.56 30.80
CA ASP A 20 -4.39 -3.59 29.94
C ASP A 20 -3.95 -2.21 29.41
N CYS A 21 -4.76 -1.17 29.63
CA CYS A 21 -4.47 0.21 29.21
C CYS A 21 -4.01 1.12 30.37
N TRP A 22 -3.87 0.57 31.58
CA TRP A 22 -3.47 1.34 32.76
C TRP A 22 -1.96 1.55 32.79
N ASN A 23 -1.52 2.74 32.44
CA ASN A 23 -0.14 3.20 32.58
C ASN A 23 -0.08 4.25 33.72
N PRO A 24 0.94 4.29 34.59
CA PRO A 24 1.10 5.31 35.66
C PRO A 24 0.92 6.78 35.22
N LEU A 25 1.08 7.09 33.93
CA LEU A 25 0.78 8.42 33.37
C LEU A 25 -0.73 8.77 33.40
N MET A 26 -1.63 7.78 33.39
CA MET A 26 -3.09 7.98 33.43
C MET A 26 -3.60 8.35 34.83
N GLU A 27 -2.91 7.94 35.90
CA GLU A 27 -3.26 8.31 37.29
C GLU A 27 -3.08 9.82 37.54
N ILE A 28 -2.05 10.42 36.92
CA ILE A 28 -1.76 11.85 37.04
C ILE A 28 -2.86 12.70 36.38
N VAL A 29 -3.50 12.18 35.32
CA VAL A 29 -4.54 12.89 34.55
C VAL A 29 -5.88 12.93 35.31
N PHE A 30 -6.21 11.92 36.11
CA PHE A 30 -7.51 11.83 36.76
C PHE A 30 -7.59 12.61 38.08
N ILE A 31 -6.50 12.78 38.84
CA ILE A 31 -6.56 13.41 40.17
C ILE A 31 -6.72 14.96 40.10
N GLY A 32 -6.47 15.57 38.93
CA GLY A 32 -6.57 17.02 38.75
C GLY A 32 -7.88 17.47 38.10
N ASN A 33 -8.77 18.13 38.86
CA ASN A 33 -9.74 19.08 38.31
C ASN A 33 -8.98 20.29 37.72
N PHE A 34 -8.38 20.14 36.54
CA PHE A 34 -7.75 21.23 35.79
C PHE A 34 -8.39 21.34 34.40
N GLY A 35 -8.58 22.60 33.98
CA GLY A 35 -9.51 23.02 32.94
C GLY A 35 -9.35 22.34 31.58
N THR A 36 -10.34 22.59 30.73
CA THR A 36 -10.49 22.12 29.34
C THR A 36 -9.24 22.25 28.44
N SER A 37 -8.19 22.95 28.88
CA SER A 37 -6.89 23.05 28.20
C SER A 37 -5.99 21.81 28.35
N MET A 38 -6.04 21.09 29.47
CA MET A 38 -5.12 19.96 29.73
C MET A 38 -5.57 18.68 29.00
N GLN A 39 -6.89 18.48 28.85
CA GLN A 39 -7.46 17.44 27.99
C GLN A 39 -7.13 17.65 26.50
N SER A 40 -7.05 18.90 26.05
CA SER A 40 -6.67 19.27 24.67
C SER A 40 -5.21 18.92 24.36
N PHE A 41 -4.30 19.13 25.32
CA PHE A 41 -2.88 18.78 25.13
C PHE A 41 -2.64 17.27 25.10
N ALA A 42 -3.23 16.52 26.04
CA ALA A 42 -3.12 15.06 26.07
C ALA A 42 -3.71 14.43 24.79
N PHE A 43 -4.87 14.92 24.34
CA PHE A 43 -5.48 14.53 23.07
C PHE A 43 -4.57 14.84 21.86
N TYR A 44 -3.97 16.03 21.83
CA TYR A 44 -3.02 16.41 20.77
C TYR A 44 -1.79 15.50 20.73
N THR A 45 -1.22 15.13 21.89
CA THR A 45 -0.05 14.24 21.93
C THR A 45 -0.37 12.85 21.38
N VAL A 46 -1.54 12.29 21.72
CA VAL A 46 -1.98 10.97 21.22
C VAL A 46 -2.20 11.01 19.70
N ILE A 47 -2.94 11.99 19.19
CA ILE A 47 -3.17 12.14 17.74
C ILE A 47 -1.85 12.37 16.99
N LYS A 48 -0.91 13.12 17.58
CA LYS A 48 0.41 13.34 16.99
C LYS A 48 1.22 12.04 16.91
N ALA A 49 1.19 11.21 17.95
CA ALA A 49 1.87 9.91 17.96
C ALA A 49 1.26 8.92 16.95
N MET A 50 -0.08 8.83 16.88
CA MET A 50 -0.77 7.98 15.90
C MET A 50 -0.47 8.40 14.45
N ASN A 51 -0.43 9.71 14.18
CA ASN A 51 -0.04 10.24 12.87
C ASN A 51 1.41 9.90 12.52
N GLN A 52 2.29 9.76 13.51
CA GLN A 52 3.68 9.39 13.29
C GLN A 52 3.80 7.91 12.91
N GLU A 53 3.09 7.03 13.61
CA GLU A 53 3.04 5.60 13.28
C GLU A 53 2.47 5.36 11.87
N ILE A 54 1.39 6.06 11.50
CA ILE A 54 0.82 5.98 10.14
C ILE A 54 1.85 6.43 9.10
N LYS A 55 2.59 7.52 9.36
CA LYS A 55 3.63 8.01 8.44
C LYS A 55 4.75 7.00 8.26
N GLU A 56 5.21 6.38 9.34
CA GLU A 56 6.27 5.38 9.31
C GLU A 56 5.83 4.14 8.53
N ARG A 57 4.60 3.65 8.78
CA ARG A 57 4.04 2.53 8.02
C ARG A 57 3.86 2.84 6.53
N LEU A 58 3.42 4.06 6.20
CA LEU A 58 3.32 4.50 4.80
C LEU A 58 4.69 4.60 4.12
N LEU A 59 5.72 5.04 4.85
CA LEU A 59 7.07 5.11 4.32
C LEU A 59 7.60 3.71 4.00
N GLN A 60 7.46 2.76 4.92
CA GLN A 60 7.86 1.36 4.71
C GLN A 60 7.15 0.73 3.50
N LEU A 61 5.86 0.97 3.34
CA LEU A 61 5.11 0.47 2.19
C LEU A 61 5.62 1.08 0.87
N ARG A 62 6.03 2.35 0.87
CA ARG A 62 6.60 2.98 -0.32
C ARG A 62 7.97 2.43 -0.67
N GLU A 63 8.83 2.22 0.33
CA GLU A 63 10.13 1.56 0.11
C GLU A 63 9.95 0.17 -0.52
N ASN A 64 8.99 -0.62 -0.03
CA ASN A 64 8.68 -1.91 -0.63
C ASN A 64 8.13 -1.79 -2.07
N ILE A 65 7.35 -0.74 -2.37
CA ILE A 65 6.87 -0.48 -3.73
C ILE A 65 8.04 -0.12 -4.64
N ASP A 66 8.95 0.74 -4.19
CA ASP A 66 10.13 1.15 -4.95
C ASP A 66 11.00 -0.07 -5.31
N GLU A 67 11.20 -1.01 -4.37
CA GLU A 67 11.91 -2.27 -4.62
C GLU A 67 11.23 -3.11 -5.70
N VAL A 68 9.91 -3.28 -5.63
CA VAL A 68 9.13 -4.01 -6.64
C VAL A 68 9.18 -3.32 -8.01
N ASP A 69 9.14 -1.99 -8.03
CA ASP A 69 9.21 -1.20 -9.26
C ASP A 69 10.57 -1.36 -9.95
N GLU A 70 11.67 -1.44 -9.19
CA GLU A 70 12.99 -1.75 -9.75
C GLU A 70 13.05 -3.14 -10.38
N GLU A 71 12.44 -4.14 -9.75
CA GLU A 71 12.35 -5.49 -10.31
C GLU A 71 11.48 -5.52 -11.58
N LEU A 72 10.34 -4.83 -11.56
CA LEU A 72 9.45 -4.71 -12.70
C LEU A 72 10.17 -4.05 -13.88
N LEU A 73 10.93 -2.99 -13.64
CA LEU A 73 11.73 -2.31 -14.68
C LEU A 73 12.76 -3.26 -15.31
N LYS A 74 13.46 -4.07 -14.51
CA LYS A 74 14.41 -5.07 -15.02
C LYS A 74 13.71 -6.10 -15.92
N VAL A 75 12.56 -6.61 -15.50
CA VAL A 75 11.77 -7.57 -16.29
C VAL A 75 11.25 -6.94 -17.59
N LEU A 76 10.76 -5.69 -17.54
CA LEU A 76 10.29 -4.97 -18.72
C LEU A 76 11.41 -4.71 -19.73
N ASN A 77 12.60 -4.31 -19.26
CA ASN A 77 13.77 -4.14 -20.11
C ASN A 77 14.19 -5.46 -20.78
N ARG A 78 14.19 -6.56 -20.01
CA ARG A 78 14.45 -7.89 -20.58
C ARG A 78 13.44 -8.28 -21.65
N ARG A 79 12.16 -7.97 -21.43
CA ARG A 79 11.11 -8.16 -22.44
C ARG A 79 11.35 -7.27 -23.67
N ALA A 80 11.79 -6.04 -23.50
CA ALA A 80 12.09 -5.12 -24.59
C ALA A 80 13.23 -5.63 -25.48
N GLU A 81 14.30 -6.19 -24.90
CA GLU A 81 15.40 -6.84 -25.63
C GLU A 81 14.89 -7.96 -26.55
N LEU A 82 14.04 -8.84 -26.01
CA LEU A 82 13.43 -9.93 -26.79
C LEU A 82 12.53 -9.40 -27.90
N VAL A 83 11.79 -8.32 -27.65
CA VAL A 83 10.94 -7.66 -28.65
C VAL A 83 11.78 -7.08 -29.78
N ILE A 84 12.94 -6.49 -29.49
CA ILE A 84 13.88 -5.98 -30.51
C ILE A 84 14.40 -7.13 -31.38
N GLU A 85 14.83 -8.24 -30.76
CA GLU A 85 15.27 -9.44 -31.50
C GLU A 85 14.18 -9.98 -32.43
N VAL A 86 12.93 -10.07 -31.93
CA VAL A 86 11.77 -10.46 -32.75
C VAL A 86 11.54 -9.47 -33.90
N GLY A 87 11.65 -8.17 -33.64
CA GLY A 87 11.54 -7.13 -34.66
C GLY A 87 12.56 -7.29 -35.79
N GLN A 88 13.82 -7.57 -35.45
CA GLN A 88 14.89 -7.81 -36.43
C GLN A 88 14.61 -9.02 -37.33
N ILE A 89 14.05 -10.10 -36.76
CA ILE A 89 13.66 -11.29 -37.53
C ILE A 89 12.49 -10.94 -38.47
N LYS A 90 11.45 -10.30 -37.93
CA LYS A 90 10.27 -9.90 -38.73
C LYS A 90 10.65 -8.98 -39.89
N GLN A 91 11.56 -8.04 -39.65
CA GLN A 91 12.05 -7.12 -40.69
C GLN A 91 12.81 -7.86 -41.80
N LYS A 92 13.70 -8.80 -41.45
CA LYS A 92 14.44 -9.62 -42.43
C LYS A 92 13.51 -10.47 -43.30
N GLU A 93 12.45 -11.01 -42.72
CA GLU A 93 11.50 -11.91 -43.38
C GLU A 93 10.29 -11.16 -44.02
N ASN A 94 10.26 -9.82 -43.97
CA ASN A 94 9.12 -8.99 -44.41
C ASN A 94 7.77 -9.38 -43.75
N ILE A 95 7.82 -9.83 -42.49
CA ILE A 95 6.65 -10.18 -41.69
C ILE A 95 6.09 -8.92 -41.01
N GLN A 96 4.77 -8.81 -40.92
CA GLN A 96 4.12 -7.69 -40.22
C GLN A 96 4.38 -7.71 -38.71
N VAL A 97 4.58 -6.52 -38.15
CA VAL A 97 4.76 -6.31 -36.70
C VAL A 97 3.50 -6.71 -35.92
N LEU A 98 2.31 -6.39 -36.43
CA LEU A 98 1.03 -6.69 -35.81
C LEU A 98 0.66 -8.16 -35.98
N ASP A 99 0.35 -8.84 -34.88
CA ASP A 99 -0.09 -10.24 -34.85
C ASP A 99 -1.20 -10.40 -33.79
N PRO A 100 -2.49 -10.18 -34.16
CA PRO A 100 -3.61 -10.19 -33.22
C PRO A 100 -3.84 -11.56 -32.56
N ASP A 101 -3.54 -12.65 -33.27
CA ASP A 101 -3.71 -14.01 -32.75
C ASP A 101 -2.69 -14.26 -31.64
N ARG A 102 -1.43 -13.84 -31.86
CA ARG A 102 -0.38 -13.97 -30.83
C ARG A 102 -0.68 -13.16 -29.59
N GLU A 103 -1.27 -11.97 -29.73
CA GLU A 103 -1.68 -11.10 -28.62
C GLU A 103 -2.84 -11.71 -27.84
N SER A 104 -3.85 -12.24 -28.54
CA SER A 104 -4.99 -12.91 -27.91
C SER A 104 -4.56 -14.15 -27.11
N GLN A 105 -3.64 -14.94 -27.65
CA GLN A 105 -3.05 -16.08 -26.93
C GLN A 105 -2.26 -15.66 -25.69
N LEU A 106 -1.54 -14.53 -25.76
CA LEU A 106 -0.84 -13.99 -24.60
C LEU A 106 -1.82 -13.56 -23.51
N MET A 107 -2.90 -12.86 -23.86
CA MET A 107 -3.91 -12.42 -22.89
C MET A 107 -4.57 -13.62 -22.20
N ALA A 108 -5.01 -14.61 -22.97
CA ALA A 108 -5.62 -15.82 -22.42
C ALA A 108 -4.69 -16.52 -21.42
N ARG A 109 -3.39 -16.64 -21.76
CA ARG A 109 -2.40 -17.24 -20.87
C ARG A 109 -2.20 -16.42 -19.60
N LEU A 110 -2.13 -15.09 -19.71
CA LEU A 110 -1.94 -14.22 -18.54
C LEU A 110 -3.13 -14.26 -17.59
N SER A 111 -4.36 -14.25 -18.11
CA SER A 111 -5.57 -14.43 -17.29
C SER A 111 -5.56 -15.76 -16.52
N THR A 112 -5.07 -16.85 -17.13
CA THR A 112 -4.96 -18.14 -16.40
C THR A 112 -3.88 -18.20 -15.34
N LEU A 113 -2.91 -17.27 -15.37
CA LEU A 113 -1.80 -17.19 -14.40
C LEU A 113 -2.04 -16.14 -13.32
N ASN A 114 -3.13 -15.37 -13.44
CA ASN A 114 -3.43 -14.27 -12.54
C ASN A 114 -4.09 -14.79 -11.25
N ASP A 115 -3.28 -15.13 -10.25
CA ASP A 115 -3.74 -15.49 -8.90
C ASP A 115 -3.75 -14.27 -7.95
N GLY A 116 -3.59 -13.06 -8.49
CA GLY A 116 -3.43 -11.81 -7.74
C GLY A 116 -4.72 -11.00 -7.60
N PRO A 117 -4.64 -9.83 -6.94
CA PRO A 117 -5.79 -8.96 -6.71
C PRO A 117 -6.19 -8.12 -7.95
N ILE A 118 -5.52 -8.29 -9.08
CA ILE A 118 -5.77 -7.52 -10.30
C ILE A 118 -6.96 -8.14 -11.03
N GLU A 119 -7.98 -7.34 -11.34
CA GLU A 119 -9.11 -7.80 -12.13
C GLU A 119 -8.71 -8.08 -13.59
N ASP A 120 -9.35 -9.05 -14.24
CA ASP A 120 -8.99 -9.49 -15.60
C ASP A 120 -9.02 -8.35 -16.63
N GLU A 121 -9.96 -7.42 -16.50
CA GLU A 121 -10.05 -6.25 -17.39
C GLU A 121 -8.86 -5.31 -17.21
N MET A 122 -8.47 -5.03 -15.95
CA MET A 122 -7.29 -4.22 -15.65
C MET A 122 -5.99 -4.89 -16.13
N LEU A 123 -5.90 -6.21 -15.98
CA LEU A 123 -4.76 -6.99 -16.46
C LEU A 123 -4.60 -6.86 -17.98
N LYS A 124 -5.73 -6.99 -18.69
CA LYS A 124 -5.77 -6.86 -20.15
C LYS A 124 -5.32 -5.47 -20.59
N ASP A 125 -5.86 -4.41 -19.98
CA ASP A 125 -5.50 -3.03 -20.33
C ASP A 125 -4.02 -2.72 -20.06
N LEU A 126 -3.50 -3.19 -18.92
CA LEU A 126 -2.11 -3.04 -18.55
C LEU A 126 -1.19 -3.73 -19.57
N PHE A 127 -1.44 -5.00 -19.86
CA PHE A 127 -0.57 -5.76 -20.76
C PHE A 127 -0.70 -5.34 -22.22
N GLN A 128 -1.89 -4.93 -22.68
CA GLN A 128 -2.07 -4.35 -24.01
C GLN A 128 -1.24 -3.08 -24.16
N SER A 129 -1.27 -2.20 -23.15
CA SER A 129 -0.47 -0.97 -23.12
C SER A 129 1.03 -1.27 -23.20
N ILE A 130 1.52 -2.25 -22.42
CA ILE A 130 2.92 -2.68 -22.47
C ILE A 130 3.28 -3.19 -23.87
N ILE A 131 2.45 -4.04 -24.46
CA ILE A 131 2.68 -4.58 -25.81
C ILE A 131 2.77 -3.45 -26.83
N ASP A 132 1.82 -2.52 -26.83
CA ASP A 132 1.72 -1.45 -27.82
C ASP A 132 2.87 -0.44 -27.71
N ILE A 133 3.36 -0.21 -26.50
CA ILE A 133 4.57 0.60 -26.28
C ILE A 133 5.80 -0.14 -26.83
N LEU A 134 5.99 -1.41 -26.46
CA LEU A 134 7.20 -2.15 -26.83
C LEU A 134 7.27 -2.47 -28.33
N LYS A 135 6.12 -2.67 -29.01
CA LYS A 135 6.08 -2.84 -30.47
C LYS A 135 6.76 -1.69 -31.22
N ARG A 136 6.79 -0.48 -30.66
CA ARG A 136 7.46 0.69 -31.26
C ARG A 136 8.98 0.52 -31.38
N LEU A 137 9.55 -0.47 -30.70
CA LEU A 137 10.97 -0.83 -30.78
C LEU A 137 11.27 -1.79 -31.95
N GLN A 138 10.25 -2.34 -32.61
CA GLN A 138 10.39 -3.28 -33.74
C GLN A 138 10.59 -2.53 -35.07
N VAL A 139 11.46 -1.51 -35.09
CA VAL A 139 11.73 -0.66 -36.28
C VAL A 139 12.82 -1.25 -37.15
#